data_AF-A0A2P5FAB5-F1
#
_entry.id   AF-A0A2P5FAB5-F1
#
_cell.length_a   1.000
_cell.length_b   1.000
_cell.length_c   1.000
_cell.angle_alpha   90.00
_cell.angle_beta   90.00
_cell.angle_gamma   90.00
#
_symmetry.space_group_name_H-M   'P 1'
#
loop_
_entity.id
_entity.type
_entity.pdbx_description
1 polymer ?
#
loop_
_entity_poly.entity_id
_entity_poly.type
_entity_poly.pdbx_seq_one_letter_code
_entity_poly.pdbx_strand_id
1 'polypeptide(L)'
;MSFAGTNASLTAAVVVVTGLVGANFVQATLDKLRFRDPIARGIATASSAHGLGTAALSAKEPEALPFCAIAYALNGIFGSLLCSIPAIRQSLVALVG
;
A
#
# COMPACT_ATOMS: atom_id res chain seq x y z
N MET A 1 11.54 -1.10 -28.50
CA MET A 1 10.63 0.03 -28.25
C MET A 1 10.96 0.55 -26.87
N SER A 2 11.65 1.70 -26.78
CA SER A 2 12.31 2.16 -25.56
C SER A 2 11.32 2.90 -24.66
N PHE A 3 11.14 2.43 -23.42
CA PHE A 3 10.29 3.01 -22.38
C PHE A 3 10.85 4.34 -21.82
N ALA A 4 11.24 5.28 -22.69
CA ALA A 4 11.91 6.52 -22.31
C ALA A 4 10.94 7.67 -21.93
N GLY A 5 9.61 7.45 -22.01
CA GLY A 5 8.59 8.45 -21.66
C GLY A 5 7.94 8.24 -20.29
N THR A 6 7.85 6.98 -19.83
CA THR A 6 7.32 6.64 -18.50
C THR A 6 8.52 6.37 -17.60
N ASN A 7 9.03 7.39 -16.92
CA ASN A 7 10.16 7.22 -16.01
C ASN A 7 9.73 6.30 -14.85
N ALA A 8 9.86 4.99 -15.02
CA ALA A 8 9.55 4.00 -13.99
C ALA A 8 10.32 4.29 -12.69
N SER A 9 11.52 4.86 -12.81
CA SER A 9 12.30 5.41 -11.70
C SER A 9 11.58 6.57 -10.99
N LEU A 10 10.98 7.51 -11.72
CA LEU A 10 10.22 8.63 -11.15
C LEU A 10 8.92 8.13 -10.49
N THR A 11 8.18 7.25 -11.16
CA THR A 11 6.96 6.64 -10.60
C THR A 11 7.27 5.84 -9.34
N ALA A 12 8.34 5.04 -9.35
CA ALA A 12 8.81 4.31 -8.18
C ALA A 12 9.23 5.27 -7.05
N ALA A 13 9.98 6.33 -7.37
CA ALA A 13 10.37 7.33 -6.38
C ALA A 13 9.15 8.01 -5.74
N VAL A 14 8.16 8.44 -6.53
CA VAL A 14 6.93 9.06 -6.03
C VAL A 14 6.11 8.07 -5.19
N VAL A 15 5.96 6.82 -5.63
CA VAL A 15 5.28 5.77 -4.86
C VAL A 15 5.98 5.52 -3.53
N VAL A 16 7.31 5.40 -3.53
CA VAL A 16 8.10 5.15 -2.32
C VAL A 16 8.01 6.34 -1.37
N VAL A 17 8.15 7.58 -1.85
CA VAL A 17 7.99 8.79 -1.03
C VAL A 17 6.60 8.87 -0.43
N THR A 18 5.55 8.64 -1.23
CA THR A 18 4.16 8.65 -0.75
C THR A 18 3.95 7.56 0.31
N GLY A 19 4.52 6.37 0.12
CA GLY A 19 4.50 5.29 1.10
C GLY A 19 5.26 5.59 2.39
N LEU A 20 6.41 6.29 2.30
CA LEU A 20 7.22 6.72 3.44
C LEU A 20 6.53 7.80 4.27
N VAL A 21 5.88 8.76 3.60
CA VAL A 21 5.08 9.80 4.24
C VAL A 21 3.88 9.16 4.92
N GLY A 22 3.14 8.28 4.23
CA GLY A 22 2.01 7.53 4.79
C GLY A 22 2.39 6.70 6.02
N ALA A 23 3.55 6.03 6.00
CA ALA A 23 4.07 5.23 7.13
C ALA A 23 4.32 6.08 8.38
N ASN A 24 4.95 7.24 8.22
CA ASN A 24 5.21 8.13 9.34
C ASN A 24 3.91 8.76 9.86
N PHE A 25 3.02 9.20 8.96
CA PHE A 25 1.78 9.85 9.35
C PHE A 25 0.80 8.89 10.03
N VAL A 26 0.63 7.68 9.52
CA VAL A 26 -0.36 6.72 10.07
C VAL A 26 0.03 6.28 11.48
N GLN A 27 1.30 5.95 11.72
CA GLN A 27 1.75 5.56 13.06
C GLN A 27 1.66 6.74 14.03
N ALA A 28 2.07 7.95 13.62
CA ALA A 28 1.97 9.14 14.45
C ALA A 28 0.50 9.48 14.77
N THR A 29 -0.40 9.29 13.81
CA THR A 29 -1.84 9.58 13.99
C THR A 29 -2.50 8.56 14.92
N LEU A 30 -2.21 7.27 14.75
CA LEU A 30 -2.72 6.20 15.63
C LEU A 30 -2.25 6.38 17.08
N ASP A 31 -0.97 6.74 17.27
CA ASP A 31 -0.39 7.00 18.59
C ASP A 31 -1.03 8.24 19.25
N LYS A 32 -1.20 9.32 18.48
CA LYS A 32 -1.84 10.57 18.95
C LYS A 32 -3.31 10.39 19.30
N LEU A 33 -4.02 9.53 18.56
CA LEU A 33 -5.42 9.17 18.83
C LEU A 33 -5.55 8.05 19.88
N ARG A 34 -4.43 7.56 20.44
CA ARG A 34 -4.37 6.53 21.49
C ARG A 34 -5.04 5.21 21.09
N PHE A 35 -5.07 4.89 19.80
CA PHE A 35 -5.51 3.58 19.32
C PHE A 35 -4.42 2.56 19.64
N ARG A 36 -4.70 1.69 20.62
CA ARG A 36 -3.80 0.62 21.07
C ARG A 36 -4.18 -0.77 20.53
N ASP A 37 -5.30 -0.86 19.83
CA ASP A 37 -5.78 -2.13 19.31
C ASP A 37 -4.93 -2.58 18.10
N PRO A 38 -4.29 -3.76 18.15
CA PRO A 38 -3.41 -4.23 17.08
C PRO A 38 -4.15 -4.50 15.77
N ILE A 39 -5.47 -4.76 15.81
CA ILE A 39 -6.32 -4.92 14.63
C ILE A 39 -6.43 -3.58 13.91
N ALA A 40 -6.85 -2.54 14.64
CA ALA A 40 -7.03 -1.20 14.07
C ALA A 40 -5.72 -0.65 13.52
N ARG A 41 -4.62 -0.85 14.25
CA ARG A 41 -3.29 -0.38 13.85
C ARG A 41 -2.75 -1.12 12.64
N GLY A 42 -2.95 -2.44 12.58
CA GLY A 42 -2.54 -3.26 11.44
C GLY A 42 -3.29 -2.86 10.16
N ILE A 43 -4.62 -2.80 10.21
CA ILE A 43 -5.43 -2.45 9.04
C ILE A 43 -5.16 -1.01 8.58
N ALA A 44 -5.13 -0.05 9.51
CA ALA A 44 -4.89 1.36 9.18
C ALA A 44 -3.49 1.55 8.56
N THR A 45 -2.47 0.90 9.13
CA THR A 45 -1.10 0.98 8.62
C THR A 45 -0.99 0.34 7.26
N ALA A 46 -1.48 -0.89 7.05
CA ALA A 46 -1.42 -1.54 5.74
C ALA A 46 -2.18 -0.76 4.65
N SER A 47 -3.29 -0.12 5.01
CA SER A 47 -4.07 0.69 4.06
C SER A 47 -3.41 2.03 3.73
N SER A 48 -2.73 2.67 4.69
CA SER A 48 -2.16 4.03 4.52
C SER A 48 -0.69 4.01 4.12
N ALA A 49 0.02 2.95 4.48
CA ALA A 49 1.45 2.83 4.34
C ALA A 49 1.75 1.48 3.69
N HIS A 50 2.18 1.55 2.43
CA HIS A 50 2.70 0.45 1.63
C HIS A 50 3.67 -0.46 2.42
N GLY A 51 4.11 -1.58 1.84
CA GLY A 51 4.87 -2.64 2.54
C GLY A 51 5.97 -2.17 3.52
N LEU A 52 6.64 -1.05 3.24
CA LEU A 52 7.57 -0.38 4.17
C LEU A 52 6.94 0.01 5.53
N GLY A 53 5.76 0.61 5.55
CA GLY A 53 5.07 0.99 6.79
C GLY A 53 4.59 -0.21 7.60
N THR A 54 4.19 -1.28 6.93
CA THR A 54 3.90 -2.57 7.56
C THR A 54 5.14 -3.18 8.21
N ALA A 55 6.30 -3.14 7.54
CA ALA A 55 7.56 -3.59 8.12
C ALA A 55 7.96 -2.75 9.34
N ALA A 56 7.78 -1.43 9.28
CA ALA A 56 8.05 -0.53 10.41
C ALA A 56 7.11 -0.79 11.60
N LEU A 57 5.82 -1.09 11.36
CA LEU A 57 4.88 -1.45 12.42
C LEU A 57 5.23 -2.81 13.01
N SER A 58 5.55 -3.80 12.18
CA SER A 58 5.95 -5.13 12.61
C SER A 58 7.15 -5.13 13.56
N ALA A 59 8.09 -4.20 13.39
CA ALA A 59 9.25 -4.08 14.26
C ALA A 59 8.88 -3.61 15.68
N LYS A 60 7.79 -2.84 15.83
CA LYS A 60 7.29 -2.35 17.13
C LYS A 60 6.20 -3.25 17.71
N GLU A 61 5.30 -3.74 16.86
CA GLU A 61 4.06 -4.42 17.20
C GLU A 61 3.85 -5.63 16.28
N PRO A 62 4.58 -6.74 16.52
CA PRO A 62 4.51 -7.93 15.68
C PRO A 62 3.12 -8.59 15.68
N GLU A 63 2.33 -8.37 16.73
CA GLU A 63 0.94 -8.82 16.84
C GLU A 63 -0.02 -8.14 15.86
N ALA A 64 0.35 -6.98 15.28
CA ALA A 64 -0.45 -6.28 14.28
C ALA A 64 -0.21 -6.81 12.83
N LEU A 65 0.86 -7.58 12.60
CA LEU A 65 1.22 -8.15 11.30
C LEU A 65 0.12 -8.98 10.63
N PRO A 66 -0.58 -9.91 11.33
CA PRO A 66 -1.60 -10.73 10.71
C PRO A 66 -2.74 -9.88 10.12
N PHE A 67 -3.10 -8.79 10.79
CA PHE A 67 -4.14 -7.87 10.34
C PHE A 67 -3.69 -7.04 9.13
N CYS A 68 -2.41 -6.65 9.08
CA CYS A 68 -1.83 -6.08 7.87
C CYS A 68 -1.92 -7.06 6.68
N ALA A 69 -1.60 -8.34 6.90
CA ALA A 69 -1.67 -9.34 5.84
C ALA A 69 -3.09 -9.53 5.31
N ILE A 70 -4.10 -9.54 6.18
CA ILE A 70 -5.52 -9.59 5.80
C ILE A 70 -5.90 -8.36 4.96
N ALA A 71 -5.50 -7.17 5.38
CA ALA A 71 -5.77 -5.94 4.64
C ALA A 71 -5.14 -5.96 3.23
N TYR A 72 -3.89 -6.43 3.10
CA TYR A 72 -3.25 -6.59 1.80
C TYR A 72 -3.90 -7.67 0.92
N ALA A 73 -4.32 -8.79 1.51
CA ALA A 73 -5.03 -9.83 0.78
C ALA A 73 -6.34 -9.29 0.19
N LEU A 74 -7.12 -8.54 0.98
CA LEU A 74 -8.32 -7.84 0.51
C LEU A 74 -8.01 -6.82 -0.58
N ASN A 75 -6.95 -6.02 -0.41
CA ASN A 75 -6.51 -5.08 -1.44
C ASN A 75 -6.12 -5.80 -2.75
N GLY A 76 -5.44 -6.94 -2.66
CA GLY A 76 -5.07 -7.76 -3.82
C GLY A 76 -6.29 -8.37 -4.53
N ILE A 77 -7.28 -8.83 -3.77
CA ILE A 77 -8.56 -9.31 -4.32
C ILE A 77 -9.28 -8.18 -5.04
N PHE A 78 -9.37 -7.00 -4.42
CA PHE A 78 -9.97 -5.81 -5.04
C PHE A 78 -9.24 -5.41 -6.32
N GLY A 79 -7.91 -5.35 -6.29
CA GLY A 79 -7.09 -5.07 -7.46
C GLY A 79 -7.27 -6.09 -8.58
N SER A 80 -7.40 -7.38 -8.24
CA SER A 80 -7.65 -8.45 -9.22
C SER A 80 -9.03 -8.35 -9.83
N LEU A 81 -10.06 -8.07 -9.03
CA LEU A 81 -11.42 -7.84 -9.51
C LEU A 81 -11.48 -6.62 -10.43
N LEU A 82 -10.82 -5.52 -10.05
CA LEU A 82 -10.71 -4.31 -10.87
C LEU A 82 -10.00 -4.60 -12.19
N CYS A 83 -8.89 -5.33 -12.17
CA CYS A 83 -8.17 -5.73 -13.39
C CYS A 83 -9.03 -6.62 -14.31
N SER A 84 -9.95 -7.40 -13.74
CA SER A 84 -10.89 -8.24 -14.50
C SER A 84 -11.95 -7.41 -15.25
N ILE A 85 -12.12 -6.12 -14.92
CA ILE A 85 -13.04 -5.23 -15.64
C ILE A 85 -12.46 -4.93 -17.04
N PRO A 86 -13.21 -5.17 -18.13
CA PRO A 86 -12.69 -5.07 -19.50
C PRO A 86 -12.18 -3.67 -19.85
N ALA A 87 -12.76 -2.61 -19.28
CA ALA A 87 -12.32 -1.24 -19.46
C ALA A 87 -10.93 -0.96 -18.85
N ILE A 88 -10.65 -1.49 -17.66
CA ILE A 88 -9.35 -1.35 -16.98
C ILE A 88 -8.31 -2.20 -17.71
N ARG A 89 -8.68 -3.43 -18.06
CA ARG A 89 -7.85 -4.34 -18.86
C ARG A 89 -7.45 -3.72 -20.21
N GLN A 90 -8.38 -3.10 -20.95
CA GLN A 90 -8.08 -2.43 -22.22
C GLN A 90 -7.17 -1.23 -22.04
N SER A 91 -7.35 -0.47 -20.96
CA SER A 91 -6.48 0.66 -20.63
C SER A 91 -5.05 0.20 -20.30
N LEU A 92 -4.92 -0.93 -19.58
CA LEU A 92 -3.61 -1.53 -19.28
C LEU A 92 -2.94 -2.12 -20.52
N VAL A 93 -3.69 -2.79 -21.39
CA VAL A 93 -3.16 -3.33 -22.66
C VAL A 93 -2.76 -2.20 -23.61
N ALA A 94 -3.52 -1.10 -23.67
CA ALA A 94 -3.19 0.08 -24.48
C ALA A 94 -2.02 0.91 -23.92
N LEU A 95 -1.66 0.75 -22.64
CA LEU A 95 -0.46 1.33 -22.03
C LEU A 95 0.79 0.47 -22.25
N VAL A 96 0.62 -0.84 -22.43
CA VAL A 96 1.70 -1.82 -22.59
C VAL A 96 2.00 -2.14 -24.06
N GLY A 97 1.01 -2.04 -24.96
CA GLY A 97 1.13 -2.19 -26.41
C GLY A 97 1.24 -0.87 -27.13
#